data_AF-A0A2N2X9F6-F1
#
_entry.id   AF-A0A2N2X9F6-F1
#
_cell.length_a   1.000
_cell.length_b   1.000
_cell.length_c   1.000
_cell.angle_alpha   90.00
_cell.angle_beta   90.00
_cell.angle_gamma   90.00
#
_symmetry.space_group_name_H-M   'P 1'
#
loop_
_entity.id
_entity.type
_entity.pdbx_description
1 polymer ?
#
loop_
_entity_poly.entity_id
_entity_poly.type
_entity_poly.pdbx_seq_one_letter_code
_entity_poly.pdbx_strand_id
1 'polypeptide(L)' 'MGEILLSRYDVFKKSMEVAEGAEAKTHITTNLNAYELETHYGGRIRSRLREMFNLISFDHSSADKRKQHKC' A
#
# COMPACT_ATOMS: atom_id res chain seq x y z
N MET A 1 -7.17 9.94 -1.04
CA MET A 1 -6.32 8.73 -1.14
C MET A 1 -6.53 7.96 -2.44
N GLY A 2 -7.76 7.69 -2.88
CA GLY A 2 -8.00 6.92 -4.11
C GLY A 2 -7.25 7.44 -5.34
N GLU A 3 -7.31 8.75 -5.63
CA GLU A 3 -6.60 9.34 -6.77
C GLU A 3 -5.07 9.23 -6.67
N ILE A 4 -4.52 9.38 -5.46
CA ILE A 4 -3.09 9.21 -5.21
C ILE A 4 -2.67 7.75 -5.48
N LEU A 5 -3.49 6.78 -5.08
CA LEU A 5 -3.25 5.36 -5.35
C LEU A 5 -3.28 5.04 -6.84
N LEU A 6 -4.23 5.61 -7.58
CA LEU A 6 -4.28 5.48 -9.03
C LEU A 6 -3.04 6.08 -9.70
N SER A 7 -2.68 7.31 -9.35
CA SER A 7 -1.50 7.96 -9.90
C SER A 7 -0.21 7.18 -9.61
N ARG A 8 -0.08 6.60 -8.41
CA ARG A 8 1.05 5.72 -8.06
C ARG A 8 1.03 4.40 -8.83
N TYR A 9 -0.15 3.83 -9.10
CA TYR A 9 -0.29 2.64 -9.94
C TYR A 9 0.23 2.88 -11.36
N ASP A 10 -0.09 4.04 -11.94
CA ASP A 10 0.38 4.39 -13.29
C ASP A 10 1.91 4.53 -13.33
N VAL A 11 2.50 5.13 -12.30
CA VAL A 11 3.96 5.21 -12.14
C VAL A 11 4.59 3.82 -11.93
N PHE A 12 3.93 2.94 -11.15
CA PHE A 12 4.37 1.56 -10.94
C PHE A 12 4.37 0.77 -12.26
N LYS A 13 3.30 0.85 -13.05
CA LYS A 13 3.24 0.20 -14.37
C LYS A 13 4.30 0.73 -15.32
N LYS A 14 4.45 2.05 -15.40
CA LYS A 14 5.47 2.67 -16.25
C LYS A 14 6.89 2.28 -15.83
N SER A 15 7.17 2.17 -14.53
CA SER A 15 8.48 1.74 -14.04
C SER A 15 8.74 0.24 -14.22
N MET A 16 7.70 -0.60 -14.30
CA MET A 16 7.85 -2.00 -14.70
C MET A 16 8.19 -2.16 -16.19
N GLU A 17 7.69 -1.27 -17.05
CA GLU A 17 7.90 -1.34 -18.52
C GLU A 17 9.30 -0.89 -18.95
N VAL A 18 9.91 0.03 -18.20
CA VAL A 18 11.25 0.52 -18.51
C VAL A 18 12.27 -0.37 -17.80
N ALA A 19 12.91 -1.28 -18.55
CA ALA A 19 13.87 -2.27 -18.05
C ALA A 19 15.10 -1.69 -17.32
N GLU A 20 15.27 -0.36 -17.33
CA GLU A 20 16.41 0.34 -16.74
C GLU A 20 16.02 1.09 -15.46
N GLY A 21 15.99 0.36 -14.33
CA GLY A 21 16.65 0.82 -13.11
C GLY A 21 15.86 1.64 -12.07
N ALA A 22 14.57 1.93 -12.25
CA ALA A 22 13.81 2.73 -11.28
C ALA A 22 12.54 2.02 -10.77
N GLU A 23 12.67 0.92 -10.02
CA GLU A 23 11.53 0.30 -9.32
C GLU A 23 10.89 1.28 -8.32
N ALA A 24 9.75 1.86 -8.69
CA ALA A 24 9.02 2.79 -7.83
C ALA A 24 8.26 2.03 -6.71
N LYS A 25 8.97 1.64 -5.66
CA LYS A 25 8.39 0.96 -4.49
C LYS A 25 7.55 1.92 -3.66
N THR A 26 6.24 1.70 -3.68
CA THR A 26 5.28 2.47 -2.87
C THR A 26 4.96 1.69 -1.60
N HIS A 27 4.97 2.35 -0.44
CA HIS A 27 4.58 1.77 0.84
C HIS A 27 3.46 2.61 1.45
N ILE A 28 2.44 1.94 2.01
CA ILE A 28 1.25 2.61 2.55
C ILE A 28 0.85 1.91 3.84
N THR A 29 0.50 2.71 4.84
CA THR A 29 -0.11 2.25 6.09
C THR A 29 -1.49 2.87 6.22
N THR A 30 -2.48 2.06 6.54
CA THR A 30 -3.85 2.50 6.76
C THR A 30 -4.43 1.74 7.94
N ASN A 31 -5.35 2.38 8.67
CA ASN A 31 -6.12 1.74 9.73
C ASN A 31 -7.34 0.96 9.20
N LEU A 32 -7.48 0.85 7.88
CA LEU A 32 -8.63 0.23 7.24
C LEU A 32 -8.31 -1.21 6.83
N ASN A 33 -9.28 -2.11 7.06
CA ASN A 33 -9.31 -3.45 6.49
C ASN A 33 -9.49 -3.38 4.96
N ALA A 34 -9.06 -4.42 4.24
CA ALA A 34 -9.35 -4.64 2.82
C ALA A 34 -10.84 -4.47 2.45
N TYR A 35 -11.77 -4.93 3.30
CA TYR A 35 -13.21 -4.78 3.05
C TYR A 35 -13.69 -3.33 3.17
N GLU A 36 -13.26 -2.63 4.21
CA GLU A 36 -13.57 -1.21 4.41
C GLU A 36 -12.97 -0.38 3.26
N LEU A 37 -11.76 -0.73 2.84
CA LEU A 37 -11.06 -0.05 1.76
C LEU A 37 -11.77 -0.24 0.41
N GLU A 38 -12.32 -1.43 0.14
CA GLU A 38 -13.20 -1.67 -1.01
C GLU A 38 -14.51 -0.90 -0.92
N THR A 39 -15.12 -0.82 0.26
CA THR A 39 -16.37 -0.08 0.48
C THR A 39 -16.18 1.42 0.29
N HIS A 40 -15.07 1.98 0.78
CA HIS A 40 -14.79 3.42 0.71
C HIS A 40 -14.27 3.88 -0.66
N TYR A 41 -13.47 3.07 -1.35
CA TYR A 41 -12.79 3.49 -2.59
C TYR A 41 -13.15 2.66 -3.84
N GLY A 42 -13.94 1.60 -3.67
CA GLY A 42 -14.39 0.72 -4.73
C GLY A 42 -13.42 -0.42 -5.06
N GLY A 43 -13.96 -1.48 -5.68
CA GLY A 43 -13.21 -2.70 -6.03
C GLY A 43 -12.05 -2.47 -7.01
N ARG A 44 -12.07 -1.39 -7.80
CA ARG A 44 -10.98 -1.04 -8.72
C ARG A 44 -9.69 -0.72 -7.98
N ILE A 45 -9.79 -0.01 -6.85
CA ILE A 45 -8.61 0.31 -6.02
C ILE A 45 -8.14 -0.95 -5.31
N ARG A 46 -9.05 -1.75 -4.76
CA ARG A 46 -8.70 -3.05 -4.14
C ARG A 46 -7.90 -3.95 -5.08
N SER A 47 -8.35 -4.06 -6.34
CA SER A 47 -7.67 -4.90 -7.34
C SER A 47 -6.25 -4.41 -7.63
N ARG A 48 -6.08 -3.10 -7.85
CA ARG A 48 -4.76 -2.49 -8.09
C ARG A 48 -3.84 -2.61 -6.89
N LEU A 49 -4.36 -2.45 -5.67
CA LEU A 49 -3.58 -2.63 -4.46
C LEU A 49 -3.08 -4.06 -4.31
N ARG A 50 -3.89 -5.07 -4.65
CA ARG A 50 -3.45 -6.47 -4.65
C ARG A 50 -2.31 -6.76 -5.64
N GLU A 51 -2.23 -6.00 -6.72
CA GLU A 51 -1.17 -6.14 -7.72
C GLU A 51 0.11 -5.38 -7.34
N MET A 52 -0.02 -4.20 -6.72
CA MET A 52 1.11 -3.35 -6.36
C MET A 52 1.78 -3.70 -5.02
N PHE A 53 1.03 -4.25 -4.06
CA PHE A 53 1.48 -4.34 -2.67
C PHE A 53 1.48 -5.78 -2.17
N ASN A 54 2.47 -6.07 -1.31
CA ASN A 54 2.41 -7.21 -0.40
C ASN A 54 1.56 -6.80 0.81
N LEU A 55 0.45 -7.48 1.05
CA LEU A 55 -0.41 -7.22 2.19
C LEU A 55 0.24 -7.77 3.47
N ILE A 56 0.48 -6.89 4.43
CA ILE A 56 0.94 -7.24 5.78
C ILE A 56 -0.10 -6.71 6.76
N SER A 57 -0.76 -7.60 7.49
CA SER A 57 -1.70 -7.25 8.55
C SER A 57 -1.01 -7.42 9.91
N PHE A 58 -1.27 -6.49 10.81
CA PHE A 58 -0.85 -6.56 12.21
C PHE A 58 -2.09 -6.76 13.08
N ASP A 59 -2.00 -7.66 14.05
CA ASP A 59 -3.06 -7.81 15.05
C ASP A 59 -3.08 -6.58 15.97
N HIS A 60 -4.26 -6.21 16.47
CA HIS A 60 -4.42 -5.08 17.41
C HIS A 60 -3.61 -5.24 18.70
N SER A 61 -3.31 -6.48 19.10
CA SER A 61 -2.45 -6.79 20.25
C SER A 61 -0.94 -6.78 19.94
N SER A 62 -0.55 -6.50 18.69
CA SER A 62 0.87 -6.45 18.32
C SER A 62 1.60 -5.36 19.08
N ALA A 63 2.68 -5.73 19.77
CA ALA A 63 3.51 -4.78 20.51
C ALA A 63 4.11 -3.70 19.60
N ASP A 64 4.20 -2.47 20.11
CA ASP A 64 4.80 -1.35 19.37
C ASP A 64 6.27 -1.68 19.04
N LYS A 65 6.57 -1.77 17.75
CA LYS A 65 7.92 -2.07 17.24
C LYS A 65 8.85 -0.86 17.27
N ARG A 66 8.33 0.34 17.50
CA ARG A 66 9.12 1.53 17.85
C ARG A 66 9.59 1.33 19.29
N LYS A 67 10.61 0.49 19.51
CA LYS A 67 11.31 0.43 20.80
C LYS A 67 11.79 1.84 21.10
N GLN A 68 11.07 2.58 21.94
CA GLN A 68 11.60 3.81 22.49
C GLN A 68 12.75 3.36 23.37
N HIS A 69 13.97 3.76 23.01
CA HIS A 69 15.08 3.73 23.95
C HIS A 69 14.57 4.47 25.18
N LYS A 70 14.35 3.74 26.28
CA LYS A 70 14.10 4.37 27.58
C LYS A 70 15.33 5.24 27.83
N CYS A 71 15.16 6.56 27.77
CA CYS A 71 16.08 7.50 28.37
C CYS A 71 16.12 7.27 29.88
#